data_AF-A0A847E3M6-F1
#
_entry.id   AF-A0A847E3M6-F1
#
_cell.length_a   1.000
_cell.length_b   1.000
_cell.length_c   1.000
_cell.angle_alpha   90.00
_cell.angle_beta   90.00
_cell.angle_gamma   90.00
#
_symmetry.space_group_name_H-M   'P 1'
#
loop_
_entity.id
_entity.type
_entity.pdbx_description
1 polymer ?
#
loop_
_entity_poly.entity_id
_entity_poly.type
_entity_poly.pdbx_seq_one_letter_code
_entity_poly.pdbx_strand_id
1 'polypeptide(L)' 'MAKTERLFIRIAPELKKQLQEMAKAENRNLSNFIESILIKKIEEKSQE' A
#
# COMPACT_ATOMS: atom_id res chain seq x y z
N MET A 1 -11.11 1.69 -21.17
CA MET A 1 -11.49 1.35 -19.79
C MET A 1 -10.23 1.40 -18.94
N ALA A 2 -10.20 2.25 -17.91
CA ALA A 2 -9.03 2.33 -17.02
C ALA A 2 -8.93 1.03 -16.21
N LYS A 3 -7.74 0.41 -16.17
CA LYS A 3 -7.49 -0.85 -15.45
C LYS A 3 -7.34 -0.66 -13.93
N THR A 4 -7.49 0.55 -13.43
CA THR A 4 -7.21 0.93 -12.04
C THR A 4 -8.26 1.92 -11.52
N GLU A 5 -8.67 1.72 -10.27
CA GLU A 5 -9.53 2.65 -9.53
C GLU A 5 -8.72 3.42 -8.48
N ARG A 6 -9.15 4.65 -8.16
CA ARG A 6 -8.46 5.50 -7.17
C ARG A 6 -9.09 5.30 -5.79
N LEU A 7 -8.26 4.90 -4.83
CA LEU A 7 -8.64 4.81 -3.41
C LEU A 7 -8.20 6.07 -2.66
N PHE A 8 -9.16 6.81 -2.10
CA PHE A 8 -8.87 7.97 -1.24
C PHE A 8 -9.09 7.59 0.23
N ILE A 9 -8.01 7.58 1.02
CA ILE A 9 -8.06 7.31 2.46
C ILE A 9 -7.42 8.45 3.24
N ARG A 10 -7.96 8.71 4.44
CA ARG A 10 -7.33 9.58 5.43
C ARG A 10 -6.53 8.71 6.38
N ILE A 11 -5.25 9.02 6.52
CA ILE A 11 -4.34 8.34 7.45
C ILE A 11 -3.60 9.39 8.26
N ALA A 12 -3.12 8.98 9.43
CA ALA A 12 -2.26 9.82 10.24
C ALA A 12 -1.02 10.27 9.43
N PRO A 13 -0.57 11.53 9.58
CA PRO A 13 0.58 12.04 8.83
C PRO A 13 1.87 11.28 9.15
N GLU A 14 2.01 10.78 10.39
CA GLU A 14 3.15 9.95 10.81
C GLU A 14 3.17 8.61 10.10
N LEU A 15 2.01 7.95 9.99
CA LEU A 15 1.87 6.69 9.26
C LEU A 15 2.24 6.88 7.79
N LYS A 16 1.82 7.99 7.17
CA LYS A 16 2.19 8.31 5.79
C LYS A 16 3.71 8.45 5.62
N LYS A 17 4.40 9.09 6.58
CA LYS A 17 5.87 9.23 6.53
C LYS A 17 6.54 7.86 6.59
N GLN A 18 6.15 7.01 7.55
CA GLN A 18 6.71 5.66 7.67
C GLN A 18 6.50 4.84 6.39
N LEU A 19 5.29 4.87 5.82
CA LEU A 19 5.00 4.19 4.55
C LEU A 19 5.85 4.72 3.39
N GLN A 20 6.12 6.03 3.34
CA GLN A 20 7.02 6.63 2.34
C GLN A 20 8.46 6.18 2.51
N GLU A 21 8.95 6.09 3.74
CA GLU A 21 10.32 5.64 4.03
C GLU A 21 10.50 4.16 3.67
N MET A 22 9.53 3.31 4.02
CA MET A 22 9.55 1.89 3.63
C MET A 22 9.46 1.71 2.12
N ALA A 23 8.60 2.46 1.42
CA ALA A 23 8.50 2.41 -0.03
C ALA A 23 9.82 2.83 -0.70
N LYS A 24 10.49 3.87 -0.18
CA LYS A 24 11.81 4.30 -0.66
C LYS A 24 12.89 3.23 -0.45
N ALA A 25 12.90 2.57 0.71
CA ALA A 25 13.85 1.50 1.01
C ALA A 25 13.71 0.35 -0.02
N GLU A 26 12.49 0.06 -0.48
CA GLU A 26 12.21 -0.95 -1.50
C GLU A 26 12.33 -0.46 -2.95
N ASN A 27 12.75 0.80 -3.19
CA ASN A 27 12.75 1.43 -4.53
C ASN A 27 11.38 1.37 -5.23
N ARG A 28 10.29 1.48 -4.47
CA ARG A 28 8.91 1.42 -4.95
C ARG A 28 8.18 2.75 -4.71
N ASN A 29 7.18 3.02 -5.54
CA ASN A 29 6.27 4.13 -5.28
C ASN A 29 5.27 3.76 -4.19
N LEU A 30 4.79 4.74 -3.42
CA LEU A 30 3.91 4.53 -2.28
C LEU A 30 2.65 3.72 -2.65
N SER A 31 2.03 4.01 -3.79
CA SER A 31 0.84 3.30 -4.24
C SER A 31 1.11 1.81 -4.47
N ASN A 32 2.19 1.47 -5.17
CA ASN A 32 2.55 0.06 -5.45
C ASN A 32 2.98 -0.68 -4.18
N PHE A 33 3.64 0.02 -3.27
CA PHE A 33 4.01 -0.52 -1.97
C PHE A 33 2.77 -0.87 -1.13
N ILE A 34 1.82 0.07 -1.02
CA ILE A 34 0.55 -0.15 -0.32
C ILE A 34 -0.25 -1.28 -0.99
N GLU A 35 -0.33 -1.29 -2.32
CA GLU A 35 -1.01 -2.34 -3.08
C GLU A 35 -0.42 -3.73 -2.79
N SER A 36 0.91 -3.86 -2.78
CA SER A 36 1.60 -5.12 -2.47
C SER A 36 1.30 -5.61 -1.05
N ILE A 37 1.29 -4.68 -0.07
CA ILE A 37 0.94 -5.01 1.32
C ILE A 37 -0.52 -5.49 1.41
N LEU A 38 -1.43 -4.80 0.74
CA LEU A 38 -2.86 -5.15 0.76
C LEU A 38 -3.10 -6.53 0.15
N ILE A 39 -2.47 -6.82 -1.00
CA ILE A 39 -2.55 -8.15 -1.65
C ILE A 39 -2.05 -9.22 -0.69
N LYS A 40 -0.83 -9.06 -0.16
CA LYS A 40 -0.25 -10.01 0.78
C LYS A 40 -1.14 -10.24 1.99
N LYS A 41 -1.74 -9.17 2.54
CA LYS A 41 -2.60 -9.27 3.72
C LYS A 41 -3.93 -9.98 3.42
N ILE A 42 -4.47 -9.83 2.21
CA ILE A 42 -5.66 -10.55 1.76
C ILE A 42 -5.33 -12.03 1.55
N GLU A 43 -4.17 -12.36 0.97
CA GLU A 43 -3.72 -13.73 0.81
C GLU A 43 -3.55 -14.43 2.16
N GLU A 44 -2.88 -13.78 3.13
CA GLU A 44 -2.74 -14.27 4.51
C GLU A 44 -4.11 -14.56 5.14
N LYS A 45 -5.06 -13.62 5.02
CA LYS A 45 -6.42 -13.79 5.58
C LYS A 45 -7.26 -14.84 4.88
N SER A 46 -6.98 -15.15 3.62
CA SER A 46 -7.75 -16.14 2.86
C SER A 46 -7.27 -17.58 3.10
N GLN A 47 -6.15 -17.76 3.81
CA GLN A 47 -5.58 -19.05 4.19
C GLN A 47 -5.84 -19.43 5.66
N GLU A 48 -6.52 -18.57 6.43
CA GLU A 48 -7.09 -18.85 7.76
C GLU A 48 -8.55 -19.28 7.66
#